data_AF-A0A9D1DR02-F1
#
_entry.id   AF-A0A9D1DR02-F1
#
_cell.length_a   1.000
_cell.length_b   1.000
_cell.length_c   1.000
_cell.angle_alpha   90.00
_cell.angle_beta   90.00
_cell.angle_gamma   90.00
#
_symmetry.space_group_name_H-M   'P 1'
#
loop_
_entity.id
_entity.type
_entity.pdbx_description
1 polymer ?
#
loop_
_entity_poly.entity_id
_entity_poly.type
_entity_poly.pdbx_seq_one_letter_code
_entity_poly.pdbx_strand_id
1 'polypeptide(L)'
;MAKSKLVKANEKIAETVVDGYKKIEDGVTGGYKKIEDGVVSGFTRMEEGVVGGFTKITDKFVDQFLTKDGETVEEAKKRLAQEEERGRMANHAAHR
;
A
#
# COMPACT_ATOMS: atom_id res chain seq x y z
N MET A 1 11.71 2.87 63.22
CA MET A 1 11.80 4.02 62.28
C MET A 1 12.70 3.76 61.07
N ALA A 2 13.95 3.28 61.21
CA ALA A 2 14.88 3.08 60.08
C ALA A 2 14.35 2.16 58.96
N LYS A 3 13.71 1.02 59.32
CA LYS A 3 13.09 0.10 58.35
C LYS A 3 12.03 0.77 57.45
N SER A 4 11.24 1.72 57.97
CA SER A 4 10.21 2.44 57.19
C SER A 4 10.81 3.40 56.16
N LYS A 5 11.98 4.00 56.43
CA LYS A 5 12.65 4.88 55.47
C LYS A 5 13.23 4.12 54.27
N LEU A 6 13.76 2.92 54.51
CA LEU A 6 14.28 2.04 53.46
C LEU A 6 13.16 1.54 52.54
N VAL A 7 12.02 1.14 53.10
CA VAL A 7 10.84 0.73 52.31
C VAL A 7 10.38 1.84 51.38
N LYS A 8 10.23 3.08 51.88
CA LYS A 8 9.84 4.24 51.06
C LYS A 8 10.86 4.57 49.96
N ALA A 9 12.15 4.42 50.25
CA ALA A 9 13.19 4.63 49.23
C ALA A 9 13.06 3.58 48.11
N ASN A 10 12.83 2.32 48.46
CA ASN A 10 12.64 1.24 47.49
C ASN A 10 11.36 1.41 46.66
N GLU A 11 10.25 1.84 47.28
CA GLU A 11 9.01 2.17 46.55
C GLU A 11 9.25 3.25 45.49
N LYS A 12 9.94 4.35 45.87
CA LYS A 12 10.27 5.43 44.92
C LYS A 12 11.20 4.96 43.79
N ILE A 13 12.16 4.08 44.09
CA ILE A 13 13.03 3.48 43.07
C ILE A 13 12.20 2.63 42.12
N ALA A 14 11.29 1.80 42.63
CA ALA A 14 10.43 0.95 41.82
C ALA A 14 9.53 1.78 40.89
N GLU A 15 8.89 2.83 41.41
CA GLU A 15 8.09 3.76 40.60
C GLU A 15 8.92 4.40 39.48
N THR A 16 10.09 4.94 39.82
CA THR A 16 10.98 5.57 38.84
C THR A 16 11.42 4.60 37.75
N VAL A 17 11.71 3.35 38.11
CA VAL A 17 12.12 2.30 37.17
C VAL A 17 10.96 1.93 36.24
N VAL A 18 9.75 1.72 36.76
CA VAL A 18 8.57 1.40 35.96
C VAL A 18 8.23 2.54 35.00
N ASP A 19 8.26 3.79 35.47
CA ASP A 19 8.04 4.96 34.61
C ASP A 19 9.10 5.08 33.51
N GLY A 20 10.36 4.77 33.84
CA GLY A 20 11.45 4.72 32.87
C GLY A 20 11.19 3.67 31.77
N TYR A 21 10.81 2.45 32.16
CA TYR A 21 10.46 1.39 31.20
C TYR A 21 9.28 1.78 30.32
N LYS A 22 8.22 2.34 30.91
CA LYS A 22 7.03 2.75 30.15
C LYS A 22 7.36 3.79 29.09
N LYS A 23 8.19 4.80 29.41
CA LYS A 23 8.64 5.80 28.43
C LYS A 23 9.44 5.20 27.29
N ILE A 24 10.28 4.21 27.57
CA ILE A 24 11.04 3.49 26.55
C ILE A 24 10.09 2.69 25.65
N GLU A 25 9.14 1.96 26.24
CA GLU A 25 8.12 1.21 25.50
C GLU A 25 7.30 2.12 24.58
N ASP A 26 6.79 3.23 25.10
CA ASP A 26 6.01 4.22 24.33
C ASP A 26 6.86 4.82 23.19
N GLY A 27 8.13 5.11 23.44
CA GLY A 27 9.06 5.62 22.43
C GLY A 27 9.35 4.62 21.32
N VAL A 28 9.58 3.35 21.68
CA VAL A 28 9.88 2.27 20.74
C VAL A 28 8.64 1.96 19.89
N THR A 29 7.49 1.72 20.52
CA THR A 29 6.23 1.40 19.82
C THR A 29 5.76 2.56 18.94
N GLY A 30 5.86 3.80 19.43
CA GLY A 30 5.56 4.99 18.64
C GLY A 30 6.52 5.21 17.48
N GLY A 31 7.81 4.89 17.65
CA GLY A 31 8.81 4.91 16.59
C GLY A 31 8.50 3.91 15.48
N TYR A 32 8.22 2.65 15.84
CA TYR A 32 7.84 1.61 14.88
C TYR A 32 6.59 1.98 14.10
N LYS A 33 5.53 2.46 14.77
CA LYS A 33 4.30 2.87 14.11
C LYS A 33 4.52 3.96 13.06
N LYS A 34 5.35 4.97 13.37
CA LYS A 34 5.68 6.03 12.40
C LYS A 34 6.43 5.50 11.18
N ILE A 35 7.33 4.54 11.38
CA ILE A 35 8.05 3.90 10.28
C ILE A 35 7.07 3.11 9.41
N GLU A 36 6.21 2.30 10.02
CA GLU A 36 5.16 1.55 9.32
C GLU A 36 4.25 2.46 8.50
N ASP A 37 3.69 3.51 9.12
CA ASP A 37 2.83 4.49 8.46
C ASP A 37 3.54 5.16 7.27
N GLY A 38 4.81 5.53 7.44
CA GLY A 38 5.62 6.15 6.40
C GLY A 38 5.91 5.21 5.22
N VAL A 39 6.26 3.96 5.50
CA VAL A 39 6.52 2.93 4.49
C VAL A 39 5.24 2.63 3.70
N VAL A 40 4.14 2.35 4.39
CA VAL A 40 2.84 2.04 3.75
C VAL A 40 2.41 3.21 2.87
N SER A 41 2.42 4.44 3.39
CA SER A 41 2.05 5.62 2.60
C SER A 41 2.96 5.83 1.39
N GLY A 42 4.26 5.58 1.52
CA GLY A 42 5.22 5.67 0.42
C GLY A 42 4.91 4.69 -0.70
N PHE A 43 4.66 3.42 -0.36
CA PHE A 43 4.30 2.40 -1.33
C PHE A 43 2.96 2.68 -2.02
N THR A 44 1.92 3.08 -1.28
CA THR A 44 0.62 3.42 -1.86
C THR A 44 0.74 4.54 -2.89
N ARG A 45 1.46 5.62 -2.57
CA ARG A 45 1.65 6.74 -3.52
C ARG A 45 2.45 6.34 -4.75
N MET A 46 3.46 5.49 -4.58
CA MET A 46 4.24 4.96 -5.68
C MET A 46 3.35 4.12 -6.61
N GLU A 47 2.55 3.23 -6.05
CA GLU A 47 1.61 2.38 -6.81
C GLU A 47 0.60 3.24 -7.58
N GLU A 48 -0.06 4.19 -6.92
CA GLU A 48 -1.01 5.11 -7.55
C GLU A 48 -0.37 5.89 -8.71
N GLY A 49 0.85 6.39 -8.51
CA GLY A 49 1.60 7.12 -9.53
C GLY A 49 1.99 6.25 -10.73
N VAL A 50 2.48 5.04 -10.49
CA VAL A 50 2.90 4.09 -11.54
C VAL A 50 1.69 3.59 -12.32
N VAL A 51 0.66 3.09 -11.63
CA VAL A 51 -0.56 2.56 -12.26
C VAL A 51 -1.26 3.67 -13.03
N GLY A 52 -1.49 4.84 -12.40
CA GLY A 52 -2.14 5.96 -13.07
C GLY A 52 -1.34 6.52 -14.25
N GLY A 53 0.00 6.53 -14.15
CA GLY A 53 0.88 6.89 -15.25
C GLY A 53 0.79 5.92 -16.43
N PHE A 54 0.83 4.62 -16.14
CA PHE A 54 0.69 3.58 -17.16
C PHE A 54 -0.68 3.63 -17.84
N THR A 55 -1.78 3.73 -17.07
CA THR A 55 -3.13 3.90 -17.62
C THR A 55 -3.19 5.07 -18.58
N LYS A 56 -2.64 6.25 -18.23
CA LYS A 56 -2.63 7.42 -19.13
C LYS A 56 -1.87 7.18 -20.43
N ILE A 57 -0.74 6.47 -20.38
CA ILE A 57 0.04 6.13 -21.58
C ILE A 57 -0.75 5.15 -22.44
N THR A 58 -1.34 4.12 -21.82
CA THR A 58 -2.20 3.15 -22.51
C THR A 58 -3.39 3.84 -23.17
N ASP A 59 -4.07 4.75 -22.46
CA ASP A 59 -5.22 5.47 -22.98
C ASP A 59 -4.86 6.29 -24.21
N LYS A 60 -3.75 7.04 -24.17
CA LYS A 60 -3.25 7.79 -25.33
C LYS A 60 -2.88 6.89 -26.49
N PHE A 61 -2.29 5.74 -26.22
CA PHE A 61 -1.94 4.78 -27.27
C PHE A 61 -3.19 4.23 -27.95
N VAL A 62 -4.20 3.85 -27.16
CA VAL A 62 -5.48 3.37 -27.69
C VAL A 62 -6.16 4.45 -28.51
N ASP A 63 -6.24 5.68 -27.98
CA ASP A 63 -6.84 6.84 -28.64
C ASP A 63 -6.16 7.19 -29.97
N GLN A 64 -4.82 7.14 -30.04
CA GLN A 64 -4.11 7.48 -31.27
C GLN A 64 -4.11 6.37 -32.32
N PHE A 65 -4.09 5.10 -31.90
CA PHE A 65 -3.74 4.02 -32.82
C PHE A 65 -4.82 2.94 -32.97
N LEU A 66 -5.72 2.78 -32.00
CA LEU A 66 -6.60 1.62 -31.92
C LEU A 66 -8.09 1.95 -31.91
N THR A 67 -8.47 3.21 -31.65
CA THR A 67 -9.85 3.67 -31.83
C THR A 67 -10.23 3.68 -33.31
N LYS A 68 -11.47 3.30 -33.59
CA LYS A 68 -12.16 3.38 -34.89
C LYS A 68 -13.14 4.56 -34.87
N ASP A 69 -13.59 4.98 -36.04
CA ASP A 69 -14.36 6.22 -36.22
C ASP A 69 -15.55 6.34 -35.24
N GLY A 70 -15.45 7.32 -34.36
CA GLY A 70 -16.51 7.69 -33.41
C GLY A 70 -16.56 6.88 -32.11
N GLU A 71 -15.66 5.92 -31.88
CA GLU A 71 -15.59 5.19 -30.61
C GLU A 71 -14.68 5.89 -29.58
N THR A 72 -15.07 5.82 -28.31
CA THR A 72 -14.25 6.28 -27.18
C THR A 72 -13.13 5.29 -26.84
N VAL A 73 -12.12 5.74 -26.10
CA VAL A 73 -11.03 4.87 -25.61
C VAL A 73 -11.54 3.66 -24.82
N GLU A 74 -12.55 3.85 -23.98
CA GLU A 74 -13.14 2.76 -23.19
C GLU A 74 -13.88 1.74 -24.07
N GLU A 75 -14.59 2.21 -25.10
CA GLU A 75 -15.24 1.35 -26.09
C GLU A 75 -14.21 0.57 -26.91
N ALA A 76 -13.12 1.23 -27.33
CA ALA A 76 -12.02 0.58 -28.04
C ALA A 76 -11.36 -0.51 -27.18
N LYS A 77 -11.06 -0.24 -25.90
CA LYS A 77 -10.52 -1.25 -24.98
C LYS A 77 -11.44 -2.45 -24.84
N LYS A 78 -12.74 -2.21 -24.64
CA LYS A 78 -13.75 -3.27 -24.52
C LYS A 78 -13.82 -4.11 -25.79
N ARG A 79 -13.79 -3.49 -26.96
CA ARG A 79 -13.78 -4.19 -28.25
C ARG A 79 -12.52 -5.03 -28.41
N LEU A 80 -11.33 -4.48 -28.12
CA LEU A 80 -10.05 -5.21 -28.21
C LEU A 80 -10.03 -6.45 -27.30
N ALA A 81 -10.53 -6.34 -26.07
CA ALA A 81 -10.64 -7.49 -25.16
C ALA A 81 -11.55 -8.59 -25.73
N GLN A 82 -12.69 -8.22 -26.33
CA GLN A 82 -13.58 -9.17 -26.99
C GLN A 82 -12.96 -9.79 -28.25
N GLU A 83 -12.25 -9.01 -29.06
CA GLU A 83 -11.54 -9.49 -30.24
C GLU A 83 -10.45 -10.51 -29.86
N GLU A 84 -9.69 -10.24 -28.78
CA GLU A 84 -8.70 -11.16 -28.23
C GLU A 84 -9.32 -12.48 -27.76
N GLU A 85 -10.39 -12.41 -26.95
CA GLU A 85 -11.09 -13.60 -26.45
C GLU A 85 -11.63 -14.46 -27.59
N ARG A 86 -12.26 -13.84 -28.59
CA ARG A 86 -12.72 -14.53 -29.80
C ARG A 86 -11.56 -15.20 -30.54
N GLY A 87 -10.42 -14.52 -30.67
CA GLY A 87 -9.22 -15.09 -31.29
C GLY A 87 -8.69 -16.31 -30.53
N ARG A 88 -8.63 -16.24 -29.19
CA ARG A 88 -8.23 -17.37 -28.34
C ARG A 88 -9.18 -18.55 -28.46
N MET A 89 -10.49 -18.31 -28.44
CA MET A 89 -11.50 -19.36 -28.62
C MET A 89 -11.41 -20.02 -30.00
N ALA A 90 -11.22 -19.23 -31.05
CA ALA A 90 -11.07 -19.74 -32.42
C ALA A 90 -9.80 -20.62 -32.54
N ASN A 91 -8.67 -20.18 -31.97
CA ASN A 91 -7.43 -20.95 -31.97
C ASN A 91 -7.59 -22.28 -31.18
N HIS A 92 -8.18 -22.21 -29.98
CA HIS A 92 -8.45 -23.40 -29.18
C HIS A 92 -9.42 -24.38 -29.86
N ALA A 93 -10.41 -23.88 -30.60
CA ALA A 93 -11.31 -24.72 -31.39
C ALA A 93 -10.62 -25.35 -32.62
N ALA A 94 -9.64 -24.67 -33.20
CA ALA A 94 -8.90 -25.15 -34.37
C ALA A 94 -7.82 -26.20 -34.04
N HIS A 95 -7.48 -26.39 -32.76
CA HIS A 95 -6.44 -27.33 -32.30
C HIS A 95 -6.99 -28.42 -31.36
N ARG A 96 -8.31 -28.58 -31.31
CA ARG A 96 -8.99 -29.76 -30.75
C ARG A 96 -9.35 -30.71 -31.87
#